data_AF-A0A2V7EWM3-F1
#
_entry.id   AF-A0A2V7EWM3-F1
#
_cell.length_a   1.000
_cell.length_b   1.000
_cell.length_c   1.000
_cell.angle_alpha   90.00
_cell.angle_beta   90.00
_cell.angle_gamma   90.00
#
_symmetry.space_group_name_H-M   'P 1'
#
loop_
_entity.id
_entity.type
_entity.pdbx_description
1 polymer ?
#
loop_
_entity_poly.entity_id
_entity_poly.type
_entity_poly.pdbx_seq_one_letter_code
_entity_poly.pdbx_strand_id
1 'polypeptide(L)'
;MRSGGEGLDRRACDRARLARDARFDGRFFTGVLTTRIYCRPTCPVKPARSANVVFFPTAAAAERAGFRPCLRCRPEAAPGTPAWRGAAASVTRALRLIEAGFLDDGRRVDDLADTLGMTSRHLRRLFLRHAGASPTAVA
;
A
#
# COMPACT_ATOMS: atom_id res chain seq x y z
N MET A 1 -8.60 -28.52 -19.48
CA MET A 1 -9.08 -27.39 -18.67
C MET A 1 -8.25 -26.13 -18.93
N ARG A 2 -8.27 -25.63 -20.18
CA ARG A 2 -7.65 -24.35 -20.56
C ARG A 2 -8.76 -23.31 -20.56
N SER A 3 -8.79 -22.40 -19.59
CA SER A 3 -9.50 -21.10 -19.63
C SER A 3 -9.26 -20.34 -18.33
N GLY A 4 -8.55 -19.21 -18.38
CA GLY A 4 -8.31 -18.37 -17.21
C GLY A 4 -7.06 -17.51 -17.33
N GLY A 5 -7.03 -16.61 -18.31
CA GLY A 5 -5.91 -15.70 -18.53
C GLY A 5 -6.17 -14.75 -19.68
N GLU A 6 -7.24 -13.96 -19.57
CA GLU A 6 -7.47 -12.80 -20.43
C GLU A 6 -6.19 -11.94 -20.38
N GLY A 7 -5.55 -11.77 -21.54
CA GLY A 7 -4.20 -11.23 -21.63
C GLY A 7 -4.12 -9.85 -21.01
N LEU A 8 -3.27 -9.70 -19.99
CA LEU A 8 -2.96 -8.40 -19.42
C LEU A 8 -2.43 -7.48 -20.54
N ASP A 9 -3.21 -6.49 -20.94
CA ASP A 9 -2.73 -5.49 -21.89
C ASP A 9 -1.56 -4.73 -21.24
N ARG A 10 -0.37 -4.94 -21.79
CA ARG A 10 0.88 -4.35 -21.33
C ARG A 10 0.80 -2.83 -21.30
N ARG A 11 0.13 -2.20 -22.27
CA ARG A 11 0.01 -0.73 -22.34
C ARG A 11 -0.93 -0.20 -21.24
N ALA A 12 -2.09 -0.83 -21.03
CA ALA A 12 -2.98 -0.49 -19.94
C ALA A 12 -2.32 -0.69 -18.57
N CYS A 13 -1.63 -1.81 -18.35
CA CYS A 13 -0.96 -2.10 -17.09
C CYS A 13 0.19 -1.11 -16.81
N ASP A 14 0.95 -0.74 -17.84
CA ASP A 14 2.03 0.25 -17.71
C ASP A 14 1.48 1.64 -17.36
N ARG A 15 0.39 2.05 -18.00
CA ARG A 15 -0.30 3.31 -17.66
C ARG A 15 -0.81 3.30 -16.23
N ALA A 16 -1.47 2.22 -15.82
CA ALA A 16 -2.03 2.07 -14.47
C ALA A 16 -0.93 2.11 -13.39
N ARG A 17 0.21 1.42 -13.58
CA ARG A 17 1.31 1.45 -12.60
C ARG A 17 1.98 2.83 -12.53
N LEU A 18 2.11 3.53 -13.66
CA LEU A 18 2.73 4.85 -13.71
C LEU A 18 1.84 5.90 -13.04
N ALA A 19 0.52 5.80 -13.23
CA ALA A 19 -0.47 6.63 -12.56
C ALA A 19 -0.71 6.24 -11.09
N ARG A 20 -0.19 5.08 -10.63
CA ARG A 20 -0.49 4.48 -9.32
C ARG A 20 -1.98 4.32 -9.07
N ASP A 21 -2.71 3.90 -10.10
CA ASP A 21 -4.18 3.83 -10.08
C ASP A 21 -4.65 2.74 -9.11
N ALA A 22 -5.30 3.16 -8.01
CA ALA A 22 -5.81 2.26 -6.97
C ALA A 22 -6.88 1.28 -7.47
N ARG A 23 -7.57 1.59 -8.59
CA ARG A 23 -8.57 0.70 -9.19
C ARG A 23 -7.96 -0.59 -9.76
N PHE A 24 -6.65 -0.61 -9.96
CA PHE A 24 -5.90 -1.77 -10.43
C PHE A 24 -5.16 -2.50 -9.31
N ASP A 25 -5.25 -2.03 -8.06
CA ASP A 25 -4.59 -2.68 -6.92
C ASP A 25 -5.11 -4.13 -6.76
N GLY A 26 -4.19 -5.10 -6.80
CA GLY A 26 -4.53 -6.53 -6.75
C GLY A 26 -5.06 -7.14 -8.06
N ARG A 27 -5.33 -6.35 -9.12
CA ARG A 27 -5.73 -6.88 -10.43
C ARG A 27 -4.56 -7.46 -11.23
N PHE A 28 -3.37 -6.93 -11.01
CA PHE A 28 -2.12 -7.44 -11.55
C PHE A 28 -0.95 -7.03 -10.66
N PHE A 29 0.21 -7.63 -10.92
CA PHE A 29 1.46 -7.35 -10.25
C PHE A 29 2.53 -7.02 -11.28
N THR A 30 3.50 -6.21 -10.89
CA THR A 30 4.61 -5.78 -11.75
C THR A 30 5.89 -6.42 -11.26
N GLY A 31 6.65 -7.10 -12.13
CA GLY A 31 7.99 -7.60 -11.83
C GLY A 31 9.05 -6.73 -12.50
N VAL A 32 10.07 -6.32 -11.76
CA VAL A 32 11.21 -5.57 -12.30
C VAL A 32 12.35 -6.55 -12.59
N LEU A 33 12.70 -6.70 -13.87
CA LEU A 33 13.68 -7.68 -14.36
C LEU A 33 15.06 -7.51 -13.72
N THR A 34 15.50 -6.27 -13.53
CA THR A 34 16.84 -5.94 -13.02
C THR A 34 17.02 -6.26 -11.53
N THR A 35 15.96 -6.13 -10.72
CA THR A 35 16.04 -6.36 -9.26
C THR A 35 15.42 -7.69 -8.84
N ARG A 36 14.67 -8.35 -9.74
CA ARG A 36 13.83 -9.51 -9.43
C ARG A 36 12.88 -9.24 -8.26
N ILE A 37 12.37 -8.02 -8.16
CA ILE A 37 11.34 -7.64 -7.18
C ILE A 37 10.01 -7.50 -7.89
N TYR A 38 8.93 -8.04 -7.31
CA TYR A 38 7.58 -7.74 -7.76
C TYR A 38 6.85 -6.81 -6.78
N CYS A 39 5.97 -5.98 -7.34
CA CYS A 39 5.28 -4.89 -6.68
C CYS A 39 3.82 -4.82 -7.13
N ARG A 40 2.99 -4.15 -6.33
CA ARG A 40 1.65 -3.70 -6.73
C ARG A 40 1.72 -2.51 -7.69
N PRO A 41 0.67 -2.24 -8.51
CA PRO A 41 0.62 -1.05 -9.35
C PRO A 41 0.57 0.26 -8.55
N THR A 42 0.13 0.20 -7.28
CA THR A 42 0.05 1.33 -6.35
C THR A 42 1.36 1.59 -5.58
N CYS A 43 2.46 0.90 -5.92
CA CYS A 43 3.70 1.00 -5.16
C CYS A 43 4.23 2.46 -5.11
N PRO A 44 4.56 2.99 -3.92
CA PRO A 44 5.03 4.37 -3.78
C PRO A 44 6.48 4.57 -4.26
N VAL A 45 7.21 3.47 -4.50
CA VAL A 45 8.58 3.50 -5.02
C VAL A 45 8.61 4.14 -6.41
N LYS A 46 9.73 4.77 -6.78
CA LYS A 46 9.94 5.30 -8.13
C LYS A 46 9.72 4.18 -9.17
N PRO A 47 8.80 4.34 -10.13
CA PRO A 47 8.55 3.30 -11.12
C PRO A 47 9.80 2.99 -11.95
N ALA A 48 10.07 1.71 -12.19
CA ALA A 48 11.14 1.29 -13.10
C ALA A 48 10.81 1.66 -14.55
N ARG A 49 11.83 1.68 -15.43
CA ARG A 49 11.66 1.86 -16.88
C ARG A 49 10.78 0.75 -17.43
N SER A 50 9.80 1.08 -18.27
CA SER A 50 8.81 0.12 -18.80
C SER A 50 9.44 -1.03 -19.58
N ALA A 51 10.63 -0.84 -20.17
CA ALA A 51 11.40 -1.89 -20.82
C ALA A 51 11.83 -3.02 -19.85
N ASN A 52 12.03 -2.70 -18.56
CA ASN A 52 12.47 -3.65 -17.54
C ASN A 52 11.32 -4.21 -16.71
N VAL A 53 10.08 -4.03 -17.13
CA VAL A 53 8.89 -4.44 -16.38
C VAL A 53 8.18 -5.59 -17.09
N VAL A 54 7.78 -6.60 -16.31
CA VAL A 54 6.88 -7.67 -16.70
C VAL A 54 5.64 -7.63 -15.82
N PHE A 55 4.54 -8.20 -16.29
CA PHE A 55 3.26 -8.17 -15.59
C PHE A 55 2.81 -9.60 -15.27
N PHE A 56 2.25 -9.79 -14.07
CA PHE A 56 1.77 -11.07 -13.58
C PHE A 56 0.31 -10.93 -13.12
N PRO A 57 -0.55 -11.93 -13.37
CA PRO A 57 -1.95 -11.87 -12.95
C PRO A 57 -2.09 -12.03 -11.43
N THR A 58 -1.15 -12.70 -10.77
CA THR A 58 -1.19 -12.95 -9.32
C THR A 58 0.21 -12.83 -8.70
N ALA A 59 0.26 -12.55 -7.39
CA ALA A 59 1.51 -12.57 -6.62
C ALA A 59 2.20 -13.94 -6.72
N ALA A 60 1.43 -15.03 -6.59
CA ALA A 60 1.93 -16.40 -6.72
C ALA A 60 2.53 -16.69 -8.13
N ALA A 61 2.02 -16.06 -9.19
CA ALA A 61 2.65 -16.18 -10.52
C ALA A 61 4.01 -15.49 -10.58
N ALA A 62 4.17 -14.34 -9.91
CA ALA A 62 5.45 -13.64 -9.83
C ALA A 62 6.48 -14.41 -8.99
N GLU A 63 6.06 -14.96 -7.85
CA GLU A 63 6.92 -15.78 -6.99
C GLU A 63 7.39 -17.06 -7.68
N ARG A 64 6.50 -17.76 -8.38
CA ARG A 64 6.87 -18.93 -9.21
C ARG A 64 7.85 -18.57 -10.34
N ALA A 65 7.82 -17.33 -10.82
CA ALA A 65 8.79 -16.82 -11.80
C ALA A 65 10.12 -16.35 -11.15
N GLY A 66 10.31 -16.54 -9.84
CA GLY A 66 11.52 -16.23 -9.10
C GLY A 66 11.67 -14.76 -8.67
N PHE A 67 10.57 -14.01 -8.58
CA PHE A 67 10.58 -12.65 -8.07
C PHE A 67 10.30 -12.62 -6.56
N ARG A 68 11.03 -11.78 -5.83
CA ARG A 68 10.81 -11.55 -4.39
C ARG A 68 9.80 -10.42 -4.14
N PRO A 69 9.00 -10.47 -3.07
CA PRO A 69 8.04 -9.42 -2.76
C PRO A 69 8.71 -8.11 -2.37
N CYS A 70 8.12 -7.00 -2.82
CA CYS A 70 8.53 -5.66 -2.40
C CYS A 70 8.14 -5.38 -0.95
N LEU A 71 9.12 -5.08 -0.10
CA LEU A 71 8.88 -4.74 1.31
C LEU A 71 8.16 -3.41 1.52
N ARG A 72 8.06 -2.55 0.50
CA ARG A 72 7.39 -1.24 0.59
C ARG A 72 5.89 -1.33 0.36
N CYS A 73 5.44 -2.13 -0.61
CA CYS A 73 4.02 -2.30 -0.91
C CYS A 73 3.45 -3.66 -0.46
N ARG A 74 4.29 -4.54 0.11
CA ARG A 74 3.91 -5.84 0.68
C ARG A 74 2.89 -6.61 -0.19
N PRO A 75 3.22 -6.85 -1.48
CA PRO A 75 2.29 -7.48 -2.43
C PRO A 75 1.95 -8.94 -2.09
N GLU A 76 2.71 -9.57 -1.20
CA GLU A 76 2.46 -10.90 -0.65
C GLU A 76 1.38 -10.92 0.43
N ALA A 77 1.05 -9.77 1.01
CA ALA A 77 0.00 -9.70 2.03
C ALA A 77 -1.39 -9.96 1.41
N ALA A 78 -2.31 -10.53 2.18
CA ALA A 78 -3.68 -10.68 1.71
C ALA A 78 -4.36 -9.30 1.54
N PRO A 79 -5.16 -9.10 0.47
CA PRO A 79 -5.89 -7.85 0.26
C PRO A 79 -6.72 -7.43 1.48
N GLY A 80 -6.75 -6.13 1.80
CA GLY A 80 -7.50 -5.59 2.93
C GLY A 80 -6.84 -5.75 4.31
N THR A 81 -5.80 -6.56 4.45
CA THR A 81 -5.03 -6.65 5.70
C THR A 81 -4.27 -5.37 6.02
N PRO A 82 -3.88 -5.11 7.29
CA PRO A 82 -3.05 -3.97 7.64
C PRO A 82 -1.72 -3.91 6.87
N ALA A 83 -1.09 -5.08 6.66
CA ALA A 83 0.15 -5.17 5.86
C ALA A 83 -0.07 -4.75 4.40
N TRP A 84 -1.24 -5.07 3.81
CA TRP A 84 -1.61 -4.60 2.48
C TRP A 84 -1.88 -3.08 2.46
N ARG A 85 -2.68 -2.58 3.41
CA ARG A 85 -3.06 -1.16 3.47
C ARG A 85 -1.90 -0.23 3.83
N GLY A 86 -0.84 -0.76 4.44
CA GLY A 86 0.34 0.01 4.82
C GLY A 86 -0.02 1.13 5.78
N ALA A 87 0.52 2.34 5.56
CA ALA A 87 0.34 3.47 6.46
C ALA A 87 -1.12 3.91 6.65
N ALA A 88 -2.01 3.64 5.70
CA ALA A 88 -3.44 3.91 5.85
C ALA A 88 -4.06 3.08 6.99
N ALA A 89 -3.56 1.86 7.25
CA ALA A 89 -4.02 1.04 8.37
C ALA A 89 -3.72 1.69 9.73
N SER A 90 -2.57 2.37 9.85
CA SER A 90 -2.22 3.11 11.07
C SER A 90 -3.18 4.27 11.32
N VAL A 91 -3.60 5.00 10.27
CA VAL A 91 -4.59 6.08 10.39
C VAL A 91 -5.96 5.52 10.77
N THR A 92 -6.41 4.43 10.14
CA THR A 92 -7.68 3.77 10.52
C THR A 92 -7.65 3.32 11.98
N ARG A 93 -6.53 2.76 12.46
CA ARG A 93 -6.38 2.38 13.88
C ARG A 93 -6.42 3.61 14.80
N ALA A 94 -5.75 4.69 14.42
CA ALA A 94 -5.73 5.92 15.17
C ALA A 94 -7.13 6.54 15.30
N LEU A 95 -7.89 6.61 14.21
CA LEU A 95 -9.27 7.11 14.20
C LEU A 95 -10.15 6.31 15.17
N ARG A 96 -10.05 4.98 15.18
CA ARG A 96 -10.80 4.14 16.13
C ARG A 96 -10.46 4.42 17.60
N LEU A 97 -9.20 4.75 17.89
CA LEU A 97 -8.80 5.11 19.26
C LEU A 97 -9.38 6.48 19.63
N ILE A 98 -9.34 7.44 18.72
CA ILE A 98 -9.93 8.77 18.91
C ILE A 98 -11.44 8.66 19.14
N GLU A 99 -12.15 7.92 18.29
CA GLU A 99 -13.59 7.64 18.43
C GLU A 99 -13.94 6.93 19.76
N ALA A 100 -12.99 6.18 20.33
CA ALA A 100 -13.13 5.54 21.64
C ALA A 100 -12.76 6.48 22.82
N GLY A 101 -12.59 7.78 22.56
CA GLY A 101 -12.29 8.79 23.57
C GLY A 101 -10.81 8.88 23.97
N PHE A 102 -9.88 8.38 23.13
CA PHE A 102 -8.46 8.40 23.50
C PHE A 102 -7.96 9.81 23.81
N LEU A 103 -8.47 10.85 23.15
CA LEU A 103 -8.04 12.24 23.36
C LEU A 103 -8.93 13.06 24.31
N ASP A 104 -10.00 12.46 24.84
CA ASP A 104 -10.96 13.17 25.72
C ASP A 104 -10.41 13.30 27.15
N ASP A 105 -9.62 12.32 27.60
CA ASP A 105 -9.09 12.25 28.97
C ASP A 105 -7.81 13.10 29.20
N GLY A 106 -7.60 14.18 28.44
CA GLY A 106 -6.41 15.04 28.55
C GLY A 106 -5.10 14.44 27.99
N ARG A 107 -5.16 13.25 27.37
CA ARG A 107 -4.05 12.65 26.63
C ARG A 107 -3.76 13.44 25.35
N ARG A 108 -2.49 13.45 24.94
CA ARG A 108 -1.99 14.23 23.81
C ARG A 108 -1.80 13.35 22.59
N VAL A 109 -1.65 14.01 21.43
CA VAL A 109 -1.33 13.34 20.16
C VAL A 109 -0.02 12.56 20.23
N ASP A 110 0.91 12.95 21.12
CA ASP A 110 2.16 12.22 21.35
C ASP A 110 1.89 10.84 21.97
N ASP A 111 1.00 10.74 22.96
CA ASP A 111 0.61 9.47 23.59
C ASP A 111 -0.08 8.51 22.60
N LEU A 112 -0.89 9.08 21.70
CA LEU A 112 -1.53 8.32 20.62
C LEU A 112 -0.48 7.79 19.64
N ALA A 113 0.54 8.58 19.31
CA ALA A 113 1.60 8.18 18.41
C ALA A 113 2.47 7.06 19.02
N ASP A 114 2.78 7.16 20.31
CA ASP A 114 3.51 6.12 21.06
C ASP A 114 2.74 4.80 21.10
N THR A 115 1.42 4.85 21.33
CA THR A 115 0.53 3.67 21.25
C THR A 115 0.56 2.98 19.88
N LEU A 116 0.82 3.75 18.83
CA LEU A 116 0.92 3.27 17.45
C LEU A 116 2.36 2.93 17.03
N GLY A 117 3.34 3.11 17.91
CA GLY A 117 4.76 2.83 17.66
C GLY A 117 5.40 3.77 16.65
N MET A 118 4.99 5.04 16.60
CA MET A 118 5.55 6.03 15.68
C MET A 118 5.66 7.42 16.30
N THR A 119 6.44 8.30 15.69
CA THR A 119 6.52 9.70 16.16
C THR A 119 5.27 10.48 15.81
N SER A 120 4.89 11.45 16.64
CA SER A 120 3.73 12.31 16.37
C SER A 120 3.86 13.13 15.08
N ARG A 121 5.09 13.52 14.72
CA ARG A 121 5.39 14.12 13.40
C ARG A 121 5.00 13.18 12.26
N HIS A 122 5.34 11.89 12.38
CA HIS A 122 4.95 10.90 11.38
C HIS A 122 3.43 10.74 11.35
N LEU A 123 2.78 10.62 12.52
CA LEU A 123 1.34 10.46 12.64
C LEU A 123 0.57 11.61 11.98
N ARG A 124 0.92 12.86 12.30
CA ARG A 124 0.30 14.07 11.70
C ARG A 124 0.41 14.07 10.18
N ARG A 125 1.58 13.68 9.63
CA ARG A 125 1.78 13.58 8.17
C ARG A 125 0.89 12.51 7.53
N LEU A 126 0.67 11.39 8.21
CA LEU A 126 -0.23 10.35 7.70
C LEU A 126 -1.70 10.80 7.74
N PHE A 127 -2.10 11.47 8.81
CA PHE A 127 -3.43 12.04 8.96
C PHE A 127 -3.75 13.05 7.85
N LEU A 128 -2.85 14.01 7.60
CA LEU A 128 -3.00 14.93 6.47
C LEU A 128 -3.11 14.21 5.11
N ARG A 129 -2.31 13.15 4.91
CA ARG A 129 -2.31 12.39 3.65
C ARG A 129 -3.60 11.58 3.43
N HIS A 130 -4.13 10.97 4.49
CA HIS A 130 -5.17 9.95 4.37
C HIS A 130 -6.55 10.40 4.85
N ALA A 131 -6.62 11.36 5.79
CA ALA A 131 -7.85 11.91 6.34
C ALA A 131 -8.06 13.39 6.00
N GLY A 132 -7.04 14.09 5.47
CA GLY A 132 -7.13 15.51 5.12
C GLY A 132 -7.14 16.48 6.31
N ALA A 133 -7.16 15.96 7.54
CA ALA A 133 -7.22 16.72 8.79
C ALA A 133 -6.17 16.21 9.78
N SER A 134 -5.87 16.98 10.82
CA SER A 134 -4.97 16.58 11.92
C SER A 134 -5.68 15.68 12.94
N PRO A 135 -4.96 14.86 13.74
CA PRO A 135 -5.58 14.04 14.79
C PRO A 135 -6.46 14.83 15.75
N THR A 136 -6.06 16.05 16.12
CA THR A 136 -6.83 16.92 17.03
C THR A 136 -8.06 17.53 16.36
N ALA A 137 -8.05 17.67 15.03
CA ALA A 137 -9.20 18.23 14.30
C ALA A 137 -10.31 17.20 14.06
N VAL A 138 -10.04 15.93 14.32
CA VAL A 138 -11.00 14.82 14.17
C VAL A 138 -11.31 14.13 15.49
N ALA A 139 -10.84 14.71 16.60
CA ALA A 139 -11.17 14.33 17.96
C ALA A 139 -12.30 15.22 18.45
#